data_AF-A0AAJ6KBK5-F1
#
_entry.id   AF-A0AAJ6KBK5-F1
#
_cell.length_a   1.000
_cell.length_b   1.000
_cell.length_c   1.000
_cell.angle_alpha   90.00
_cell.angle_beta   90.00
_cell.angle_gamma   90.00
#
_symmetry.space_group_name_H-M   'P 1'
#
loop_
_entity.id
_entity.type
_entity.pdbx_description
1 polymer ?
#
loop_
_entity_poly.entity_id
_entity_poly.type
_entity_poly.pdbx_seq_one_letter_code
_entity_poly.pdbx_strand_id
1 'polypeptide(L)'
;MPAVTGTLRDFNIQSLAAFSPRIIFTPSGVAVSETRLYSTKPVVVVPNLGGDFEVFLQATEDVDPAVWYTIRIEWLDSDKGYVGVDLVEWKLFVPSDGGSIGDLLRVPASAVRVWVGLEPPAYPSPGTLWLLMNPDDVDDPRNTGYLYEWS
;
A
#
# COMPACT_ATOMS: atom_id res chain seq x y z
N MET A 1 13.82 -14.31 2.27
CA MET A 1 12.69 -13.45 2.67
C MET A 1 12.68 -12.27 1.73
N PRO A 2 11.56 -11.99 1.04
CA PRO A 2 11.43 -10.84 0.15
C PRO A 2 11.66 -9.51 0.88
N ALA A 3 12.23 -8.54 0.16
CA ALA A 3 12.40 -7.18 0.64
C ALA A 3 11.17 -6.32 0.29
N VAL A 4 10.64 -5.61 1.29
CA VAL A 4 9.66 -4.54 1.11
C VAL A 4 10.37 -3.21 1.35
N THR A 5 10.31 -2.33 0.36
CA THR A 5 11.00 -1.04 0.38
C THR A 5 10.03 0.12 0.30
N GLY A 6 10.43 1.29 0.80
CA GLY A 6 9.63 2.50 0.67
C GLY A 6 10.23 3.69 1.39
N THR A 7 9.47 4.78 1.38
CA THR A 7 9.84 6.02 2.07
C THR A 7 8.65 6.49 2.90
N LEU A 8 8.88 6.80 4.17
CA LEU A 8 7.91 7.39 5.08
C LEU A 8 8.09 8.91 5.11
N ARG A 9 7.02 9.65 4.82
CA ARG A 9 6.99 11.11 4.82
C ARG A 9 5.72 11.62 5.48
N ASP A 10 5.77 12.85 5.99
CA ASP A 10 4.55 13.59 6.32
C ASP A 10 3.89 14.15 5.05
N PHE A 11 2.72 14.79 5.21
CA PHE A 11 2.00 15.42 4.10
C PHE A 11 2.68 16.68 3.53
N ASN A 12 3.79 17.14 4.14
CA ASN A 12 4.67 18.19 3.62
C ASN A 12 5.96 17.61 2.99
N ILE A 13 5.98 16.29 2.72
CA ILE A 13 7.08 15.56 2.10
C ILE A 13 8.37 15.58 2.96
N GLN A 14 8.26 15.95 4.24
CA GLN A 14 9.37 15.95 5.18
C GLN A 14 9.57 14.56 5.79
N SER A 15 10.80 14.26 6.14
CA SER A 15 11.15 13.06 6.90
C SER A 15 10.66 13.20 8.35
N LEU A 16 10.13 12.12 8.91
CA LEU A 16 9.76 12.04 10.32
C LEU A 16 10.94 11.72 11.25
N ALA A 17 12.19 11.68 10.76
CA ALA A 17 13.36 11.23 11.53
C ALA A 17 13.54 11.92 12.90
N ALA A 18 13.16 13.20 13.03
CA ALA A 18 13.20 13.94 14.29
C ALA A 18 12.28 13.35 15.37
N PHE A 19 11.29 12.56 14.96
CA PHE A 19 10.31 11.90 15.82
C PHE A 19 10.54 10.39 15.94
N SER A 20 11.77 9.90 15.74
CA SER A 20 12.14 8.48 15.93
C SER A 20 11.10 7.48 15.41
N PRO A 21 10.70 7.57 14.12
CA PRO A 21 9.52 6.88 13.61
C PRO A 21 9.75 5.36 13.57
N ARG A 22 8.68 4.60 13.73
CA ARG A 22 8.67 3.14 13.65
C ARG A 22 7.53 2.69 12.75
N ILE A 23 7.85 1.80 11.81
CA ILE A 23 6.85 1.12 10.98
C ILE A 23 6.76 -0.31 11.48
N ILE A 24 5.56 -0.74 11.84
CA ILE A 24 5.30 -2.00 12.53
C ILE A 24 4.39 -2.84 11.64
N PHE A 25 4.90 -3.97 11.18
CA PHE A 25 4.20 -4.93 10.34
C PHE A 25 3.71 -6.08 11.20
N THR A 26 2.39 -6.26 11.28
CA THR A 26 1.78 -7.33 12.08
C THR A 26 1.06 -8.31 11.16
N PRO A 27 1.42 -9.61 11.15
CA PRO A 27 0.71 -10.59 10.35
C PRO A 27 -0.69 -10.83 10.93
N SER A 28 -1.67 -11.10 10.06
CA SER A 28 -3.08 -11.28 10.41
C SER A 28 -3.37 -12.54 11.23
N GLY A 29 -2.44 -13.49 11.27
CA GLY A 29 -2.58 -14.75 11.99
C GLY A 29 -1.29 -15.54 12.05
N VAL A 30 -1.37 -16.68 12.75
CA VAL A 30 -0.33 -17.72 12.68
C VAL A 30 -0.40 -18.43 11.33
N ALA A 31 0.73 -18.93 10.85
CA ALA A 31 0.79 -19.68 9.61
C ALA A 31 1.89 -20.74 9.65
N VAL A 32 1.88 -21.67 8.71
CA VAL A 32 2.94 -22.64 8.49
C VAL A 32 3.46 -22.55 7.06
N SER A 33 4.70 -22.96 6.85
CA SER A 33 5.26 -23.19 5.51
C SER A 33 6.34 -24.23 5.61
N GLU A 34 6.26 -25.27 4.79
CA GLU A 34 7.21 -26.39 4.78
C GLU A 34 7.49 -26.95 6.19
N THR A 35 8.60 -26.54 6.80
CA THR A 35 9.12 -26.99 8.09
C THR A 35 9.00 -25.94 9.20
N ARG A 36 8.29 -24.83 8.96
CA ARG A 36 8.25 -23.65 9.82
C ARG A 36 6.84 -23.36 10.33
N LEU A 37 6.76 -22.95 11.60
CA LEU A 37 5.57 -22.38 12.25
C LEU A 37 5.83 -20.91 12.54
N TYR A 38 4.97 -20.04 12.04
CA TYR A 38 5.04 -18.58 12.20
C TYR A 38 4.07 -18.10 13.27
N SER A 39 4.55 -17.21 14.13
CA SER A 39 3.74 -16.52 15.15
C SER A 39 3.32 -15.13 14.69
N THR A 40 2.42 -14.47 15.42
CA THR A 40 1.95 -13.12 15.11
C THR A 40 2.85 -11.98 15.61
N LYS A 41 4.09 -12.29 16.03
CA LYS A 41 5.03 -11.27 16.52
C LYS A 41 5.29 -10.21 15.44
N PRO A 42 5.06 -8.91 15.72
CA PRO A 42 5.30 -7.86 14.74
C PRO A 42 6.77 -7.72 14.35
N VAL A 43 7.02 -7.34 13.10
CA VAL A 43 8.33 -6.91 12.60
C VAL A 43 8.37 -5.39 12.62
N VAL A 44 9.40 -4.82 13.22
CA VAL A 44 9.56 -3.35 13.34
C VAL A 44 10.74 -2.91 12.50
N VAL A 45 10.55 -1.89 11.67
CA VAL A 45 11.62 -1.20 10.95
C VAL A 45 11.64 0.27 11.33
N VAL A 46 12.84 0.83 11.42
CA VAL A 46 13.08 2.25 11.68
C VAL A 46 13.63 2.85 10.39
N PRO A 47 12.91 3.79 9.75
CA PRO A 47 13.42 4.50 8.59
C PRO A 47 14.73 5.24 8.89
N ASN A 48 15.54 5.43 7.85
CA ASN A 48 16.76 6.23 7.94
C ASN A 48 16.42 7.74 8.06
N LEU A 49 17.45 8.60 8.10
CA LEU A 49 17.24 10.06 8.20
C LEU A 49 16.45 10.65 7.01
N GLY A 50 16.55 10.06 5.83
CA GLY A 50 15.76 10.40 4.65
C GLY A 50 14.33 9.86 4.67
N GLY A 51 13.96 9.06 5.67
CA GLY A 51 12.67 8.37 5.74
C GLY A 51 12.62 7.09 4.92
N ASP A 52 13.70 6.67 4.28
CA ASP A 52 13.73 5.42 3.51
C ASP A 52 13.85 4.22 4.45
N PHE A 53 13.20 3.12 4.09
CA PHE A 53 13.28 1.87 4.83
C PHE A 53 13.33 0.66 3.89
N GLU A 54 13.91 -0.41 4.42
CA GLU A 54 13.87 -1.74 3.85
C GLU A 54 13.54 -2.72 4.98
N VAL A 55 12.59 -3.61 4.76
CA VAL A 55 12.22 -4.66 5.72
C VAL A 55 12.08 -5.99 5.00
N PHE A 56 12.63 -7.04 5.58
CA PHE A 56 12.44 -8.40 5.08
C PHE A 56 11.23 -9.02 5.76
N LEU A 57 10.23 -9.41 4.97
CA LEU A 57 9.00 -10.04 5.45
C LEU A 57 8.88 -11.46 4.88
N GLN A 58 8.04 -12.29 5.48
CA GLN A 58 7.72 -13.59 4.90
C GLN A 58 6.76 -13.37 3.72
N ALA A 59 7.02 -14.05 2.60
CA ALA A 59 6.10 -14.01 1.46
C ALA A 59 4.75 -14.59 1.90
N THR A 60 3.69 -13.83 1.66
CA THR A 60 2.32 -14.19 2.11
C THR A 60 1.70 -15.30 1.28
N GLU A 61 2.21 -15.51 0.06
CA GLU A 61 1.78 -16.59 -0.85
C GLU A 61 2.44 -17.94 -0.54
N ASP A 62 3.53 -17.94 0.23
CA ASP A 62 4.31 -19.14 0.58
C ASP A 62 3.85 -19.80 1.90
N VAL A 63 2.77 -19.31 2.52
CA VAL A 63 2.33 -19.76 3.84
C VAL A 63 0.87 -20.21 3.84
N ASP A 64 0.53 -21.15 4.72
CA ASP A 64 -0.80 -21.71 4.92
C ASP A 64 -1.24 -21.60 6.40
N PRO A 65 -2.40 -21.01 6.73
CA PRO A 65 -3.31 -20.28 5.83
C PRO A 65 -2.65 -19.05 5.22
N ALA A 66 -3.23 -18.58 4.11
CA ALA A 66 -2.86 -17.30 3.53
C ALA A 66 -3.06 -16.17 4.56
N VAL A 67 -2.01 -15.39 4.80
CA VAL A 67 -2.01 -14.25 5.72
C VAL A 67 -1.74 -12.96 4.95
N TRP A 68 -1.93 -11.82 5.63
CA TRP A 68 -1.51 -10.51 5.16
C TRP A 68 -0.90 -9.74 6.34
N TYR A 69 -0.18 -8.66 6.05
CA TYR A 69 0.29 -7.75 7.10
C TYR A 69 -0.63 -6.54 7.21
N THR A 70 -0.84 -6.07 8.44
CA THR A 70 -1.32 -4.71 8.75
C THR A 70 -0.15 -3.85 9.17
N ILE A 71 -0.27 -2.54 8.95
CA ILE A 71 0.81 -1.59 9.19
C ILE A 71 0.37 -0.57 10.25
N ARG A 72 1.24 -0.34 11.22
CA ARG A 72 1.11 0.75 12.19
C ARG A 72 2.35 1.63 12.11
N ILE A 73 2.16 2.93 12.01
CA ILE A 73 3.24 3.90 12.03
C ILE A 73 3.18 4.63 13.35
N GLU A 74 4.23 4.56 14.14
CA GLU A 74 4.36 5.32 15.39
C GLU A 74 5.44 6.38 15.21
N TRP A 75 5.24 7.55 15.80
CA TRP A 75 6.30 8.54 16.00
C TRP A 75 6.32 8.99 17.45
N LEU A 76 7.53 9.21 17.93
CA LEU A 76 7.88 9.40 19.33
C LEU A 76 8.62 10.73 19.51
N ASP A 77 8.59 11.28 20.71
CA ASP A 77 9.41 12.43 21.06
C ASP A 77 10.87 12.01 21.31
N SER A 78 11.71 12.99 21.67
CA SER A 78 13.12 12.77 21.99
C SER A 78 13.34 11.81 23.17
N ASP A 79 12.39 11.71 24.08
CA ASP A 79 12.43 10.84 25.25
C ASP A 79 11.81 9.46 24.98
N LYS A 80 11.46 9.19 23.70
CA LYS A 80 10.72 8.00 23.25
C LYS A 80 9.31 7.92 23.84
N GLY A 81 8.80 9.04 24.34
CA GLY A 81 7.39 9.22 24.65
C GLY A 81 6.55 9.14 23.39
N TYR A 82 5.39 8.51 23.50
CA TYR A 82 4.48 8.36 22.37
C TYR A 82 3.89 9.71 21.97
N VAL A 83 4.04 10.10 20.70
CA VAL A 83 3.48 11.36 20.16
C VAL A 83 2.23 11.10 19.34
N GLY A 84 2.26 10.09 18.46
CA GLY A 84 1.12 9.78 17.61
C GLY A 84 1.26 8.45 16.88
N VAL A 85 0.14 8.05 16.26
CA VAL A 85 0.05 6.82 15.49
C VAL A 85 -0.84 7.02 14.28
N ASP A 86 -0.44 6.42 13.16
CA ASP A 86 -1.32 6.11 12.06
C ASP A 86 -1.58 4.61 12.01
N LEU A 87 -2.86 4.26 11.94
CA LEU A 87 -3.32 2.89 11.77
C LEU A 87 -3.68 2.69 10.30
N VAL A 88 -2.84 1.96 9.59
CA VAL A 88 -3.09 1.60 8.20
C VAL A 88 -3.85 0.28 8.20
N GLU A 89 -5.17 0.37 8.13
CA GLU A 89 -6.08 -0.80 8.15
C GLU A 89 -6.05 -1.60 6.83
N TRP A 90 -5.24 -1.18 5.88
CA TRP A 90 -5.11 -1.80 4.57
C TRP A 90 -4.26 -3.08 4.66
N LYS A 91 -4.50 -4.00 3.73
CA LYS A 91 -3.80 -5.28 3.70
C LYS A 91 -2.56 -5.18 2.82
N LEU A 92 -1.41 -5.52 3.38
CA LEU A 92 -0.17 -5.69 2.63
C LEU A 92 0.01 -7.17 2.29
N PHE A 93 0.10 -7.48 1.00
CA PHE A 93 0.46 -8.81 0.51
C PHE A 93 1.88 -8.75 -0.03
N VAL A 94 2.73 -9.69 0.39
CA VAL A 94 4.14 -9.70 0.04
C VAL A 94 4.40 -10.90 -0.87
N PRO A 95 4.68 -10.70 -2.17
CA PRO A 95 5.06 -11.78 -3.06
C PRO A 95 6.50 -12.23 -2.78
N SER A 96 6.88 -13.38 -3.34
CA SER A 96 8.22 -13.98 -3.19
C SER A 96 9.36 -13.05 -3.64
N ASP A 97 9.09 -12.18 -4.61
CA ASP A 97 10.05 -11.21 -5.16
C ASP A 97 10.13 -9.91 -4.33
N GLY A 98 9.19 -9.68 -3.41
CA GLY A 98 9.07 -8.42 -2.67
C GLY A 98 8.53 -7.28 -3.53
N GLY A 99 8.87 -6.04 -3.20
CA GLY A 99 8.40 -4.87 -3.95
C GLY A 99 8.33 -3.58 -3.14
N SER A 100 7.89 -2.50 -3.80
CA SER A 100 7.68 -1.23 -3.13
C SER A 100 6.39 -1.26 -2.30
N ILE A 101 6.37 -0.60 -1.13
CA ILE A 101 5.18 -0.54 -0.27
C ILE A 101 3.96 0.04 -1.00
N GLY A 102 4.17 0.96 -1.95
CA GLY A 102 3.10 1.57 -2.74
C GLY A 102 2.40 0.57 -3.66
N ASP A 103 3.14 -0.40 -4.21
CA ASP A 103 2.60 -1.41 -5.12
C ASP A 103 1.98 -2.60 -4.36
N LEU A 104 2.52 -2.92 -3.18
CA LEU A 104 2.12 -4.10 -2.39
C LEU A 104 0.89 -3.85 -1.51
N LEU A 105 0.64 -2.60 -1.15
CA LEU A 105 -0.42 -2.23 -0.23
C LEU A 105 -1.76 -2.16 -0.97
N ARG A 106 -2.72 -2.99 -0.57
CA ARG A 106 -4.08 -2.93 -1.14
C ARG A 106 -4.88 -1.80 -0.50
N VAL A 107 -4.58 -0.59 -0.95
CA VAL A 107 -5.31 0.62 -0.59
C VAL A 107 -6.74 0.51 -1.14
N PRO A 108 -7.79 0.75 -0.33
CA PRO A 108 -9.13 0.91 -0.85
C PRO A 108 -9.11 1.92 -1.98
N ALA A 109 -9.71 1.57 -3.12
CA ALA A 109 -9.90 2.52 -4.18
C ALA A 109 -10.57 3.76 -3.58
N SER A 110 -9.98 4.94 -3.84
CA SER A 110 -10.68 6.19 -3.56
C SER A 110 -12.05 6.08 -4.22
N ALA A 111 -13.12 6.31 -3.45
CA ALA A 111 -14.47 6.05 -3.91
C ALA A 111 -14.76 6.85 -5.21
N VAL A 112 -14.62 6.15 -6.33
CA VAL A 112 -15.12 6.45 -7.68
C VAL A 112 -14.53 7.71 -8.34
N ARG A 113 -13.35 7.60 -8.94
CA ARG A 113 -12.98 8.46 -10.08
C ARG A 113 -13.15 7.65 -11.35
N VAL A 114 -14.10 8.06 -12.19
CA VAL A 114 -14.26 7.58 -13.56
C VAL A 114 -13.61 8.63 -14.45
N TRP A 115 -12.65 8.23 -15.28
CA TRP A 115 -12.16 9.08 -16.36
C TRP A 115 -13.28 9.23 -17.38
N VAL A 116 -13.73 10.45 -17.67
CA VAL A 116 -14.78 10.70 -18.67
C VAL A 116 -14.15 11.44 -19.84
N GLY A 117 -14.13 10.81 -21.00
CA GLY A 117 -13.53 11.37 -22.20
C GLY A 117 -13.60 10.42 -23.38
N LEU A 118 -13.39 10.97 -24.57
CA LEU A 118 -13.33 10.18 -25.81
C LEU A 118 -12.01 9.42 -25.98
N GLU A 119 -11.00 9.81 -25.23
CA GLU A 119 -9.68 9.19 -25.21
C GLU A 119 -9.47 8.46 -23.87
N PRO A 120 -8.85 7.27 -23.89
CA PRO A 120 -8.51 6.57 -22.66
C PRO A 120 -7.51 7.38 -21.82
N PRO A 121 -7.47 7.15 -20.48
CA PRO A 121 -6.47 7.78 -19.63
C PRO A 121 -5.05 7.44 -20.11
N ALA A 122 -4.14 8.41 -20.10
CA ALA A 122 -2.77 8.22 -20.60
C ALA A 122 -1.93 7.25 -19.74
N TYR A 123 -2.23 7.12 -18.45
CA TYR A 123 -1.50 6.30 -17.48
C TYR A 123 -2.43 5.62 -16.47
N PRO A 124 -3.24 4.63 -16.88
CA PRO A 124 -4.16 3.93 -15.97
C PRO A 124 -3.40 2.92 -15.09
N SER A 125 -3.81 2.80 -13.82
CA SER A 125 -3.46 1.68 -12.95
C SER A 125 -4.58 0.62 -12.97
N PRO A 126 -4.31 -0.65 -12.64
CA PRO A 126 -5.36 -1.65 -12.46
C PRO A 126 -6.49 -1.14 -11.55
N GLY A 127 -7.74 -1.35 -11.96
CA GLY A 127 -8.95 -0.82 -11.31
C GLY A 127 -9.36 0.60 -11.72
N THR A 128 -8.65 1.23 -12.66
CA THR A 128 -9.07 2.52 -13.24
C THR A 128 -10.31 2.33 -14.11
N LEU A 129 -11.35 3.14 -13.89
CA LEU A 129 -12.57 3.16 -14.69
C LEU A 129 -12.51 4.28 -15.75
N TRP A 130 -12.89 3.97 -16.98
CA TRP A 130 -13.02 4.93 -18.09
C TRP A 130 -14.40 4.84 -18.72
N LEU A 131 -15.14 5.95 -18.70
CA LEU A 131 -16.40 6.11 -19.43
C LEU A 131 -16.14 6.81 -20.77
N LEU A 132 -16.40 6.10 -21.87
CA LEU A 132 -16.26 6.61 -23.22
C LEU A 132 -17.44 7.54 -23.57
N MET A 133 -17.24 8.82 -23.28
CA MET A 133 -18.22 9.89 -23.47
C MET A 133 -17.50 11.24 -23.58
N ASN A 134 -18.02 12.12 -24.44
CA ASN A 134 -17.66 13.52 -24.51
C ASN A 134 -18.43 14.29 -23.43
N PRO A 135 -17.76 14.82 -22.39
CA PRO A 135 -18.44 15.56 -21.32
C PRO A 135 -18.97 16.92 -21.79
N ASP A 136 -18.44 17.46 -22.89
CA ASP A 136 -18.77 18.81 -23.38
C ASP A 136 -19.92 18.80 -24.41
N ASP A 137 -20.25 17.65 -24.98
CA ASP A 137 -21.34 17.46 -25.95
C ASP A 137 -22.03 16.11 -25.73
N VAL A 138 -23.23 16.16 -25.14
CA VAL A 138 -24.03 14.97 -24.83
C VAL A 138 -24.55 14.27 -26.09
N ASP A 139 -24.68 15.00 -27.20
CA ASP A 139 -25.18 14.50 -28.48
C ASP A 139 -24.03 14.05 -29.41
N ASP A 140 -22.78 14.07 -28.93
CA ASP A 140 -21.63 13.62 -29.71
C ASP A 140 -21.83 12.16 -30.16
N PRO A 141 -21.80 11.86 -31.47
CA PRO A 141 -22.05 10.51 -31.98
C PRO A 141 -21.00 9.48 -31.53
N ARG A 142 -19.87 9.94 -30.95
CA ARG A 142 -18.84 9.09 -30.35
C ARG A 142 -19.15 8.68 -28.91
N ASN A 143 -20.22 9.23 -28.30
CA ASN A 143 -20.71 8.84 -26.99
C ASN A 143 -21.29 7.43 -27.04
N THR A 144 -20.52 6.44 -26.59
CA THR A 144 -20.99 5.05 -26.55
C THR A 144 -21.58 4.67 -25.18
N GLY A 145 -21.21 5.41 -24.13
CA GLY A 145 -21.59 5.08 -22.75
C GLY A 145 -20.92 3.81 -22.22
N TYR A 146 -19.92 3.28 -22.93
CA TYR A 146 -19.17 2.12 -22.48
C TYR A 146 -18.26 2.48 -21.31
N LEU A 147 -18.38 1.68 -20.25
CA LEU A 147 -17.49 1.73 -19.11
C LEU A 147 -16.44 0.63 -19.24
N TYR A 148 -15.19 1.04 -19.28
CA TYR A 148 -14.02 0.18 -19.34
C TYR A 148 -13.34 0.15 -17.98
N GLU A 149 -12.82 -1.01 -17.61
CA GLU A 149 -11.96 -1.20 -16.45
C GLU A 149 -10.58 -1.62 -16.93
N TRP A 150 -9.54 -0.98 -16.41
CA TRP A 150 -8.18 -1.37 -16.68
C TRP A 150 -7.78 -2.53 -15.76
N SER A 151 -7.32 -3.65 -16.33
CA SER A 151 -6.92 -4.87 -15.63
C SER A 151 -5.47 -5.23 -15.88
#